data_AF-A0ABD3QMA9-F1
#
_entry.id   AF-A0ABD3QMA9-F1
#
_cell.length_a   1.000
_cell.length_b   1.000
_cell.length_c   1.000
_cell.angle_alpha   90.00
_cell.angle_beta   90.00
_cell.angle_gamma   90.00
#
_symmetry.space_group_name_H-M   'P 1'
#
loop_
_entity.id
_entity.type
_entity.pdbx_description
1 polymer ?
#
loop_
_entity_poly.entity_id
_entity_poly.type
_entity_poly.pdbx_seq_one_letter_code
_entity_poly.pdbx_strand_id
1 'polypeptide(L)'
;MSCSNSSITKASSGGKRPKRPLTPYNLFYRFKRGRILHSCSIGNGDKETIRRLVAAVPGLENMSPSELRLLHPKDVYAVSRDIIRKEMQENLLPFEGKRAHRKTHGMMEFVEMSRMMCDQWKLVDESIKRIFQELAEEGKQLYRERLSEYKDTEQESERCSGIEDPTGDDSVNKLSTSNREAKCSDVHMFPENLPPLPPLVSFETEEDVSCVAQCIPCSPAPSKQGKVNIVSPISRPSVFQPEAEVDDASMTSDVNDEFCAFIDDHIHVVDNVGLNAFDLYDGRPVDFMDLITMDESIDHCTLSLVGIV
;
A
#
# COMPACT_ATOMS: atom_id res chain seq x y z
N MET A 1 17.89 -29.99 -12.75
CA MET A 1 16.45 -29.96 -12.42
C MET A 1 16.32 -29.82 -10.91
N SER A 2 16.28 -28.58 -10.41
CA SER A 2 16.15 -28.31 -8.98
C SER A 2 14.66 -28.16 -8.65
N CYS A 3 14.11 -29.15 -7.96
CA CYS A 3 12.75 -29.09 -7.42
C CYS A 3 12.78 -28.18 -6.18
N SER A 4 12.38 -26.92 -6.36
CA SER A 4 12.20 -25.99 -5.25
C SER A 4 11.01 -26.42 -4.40
N ASN A 5 11.29 -27.14 -3.31
CA ASN A 5 10.32 -27.48 -2.27
C ASN A 5 9.88 -26.19 -1.55
N SER A 6 8.85 -25.53 -2.08
CA SER A 6 8.08 -24.55 -1.30
C SER A 6 7.25 -25.32 -0.28
N SER A 7 7.86 -25.53 0.90
CA SER A 7 7.17 -26.00 2.10
C SER A 7 6.16 -24.95 2.52
N ILE A 8 4.99 -24.92 1.88
CA ILE A 8 3.82 -24.18 2.33
C ILE A 8 3.43 -24.83 3.66
N THR A 9 3.94 -24.26 4.74
CA THR A 9 3.57 -24.63 6.08
C THR A 9 2.07 -24.36 6.21
N LYS A 10 1.28 -25.44 6.14
CA LYS A 10 -0.17 -25.44 6.33
C LYS A 10 -0.46 -25.10 7.79
N ALA A 11 -0.26 -23.84 8.16
CA ALA A 11 -0.63 -23.31 9.46
C ALA A 11 -2.13 -23.53 9.60
N SER A 12 -2.54 -24.40 10.54
CA SER A 12 -3.93 -24.80 10.73
C SER A 12 -4.76 -23.61 11.24
N SER A 13 -5.18 -22.72 10.35
CA SER A 13 -6.20 -21.71 10.60
C SER A 13 -7.56 -22.41 10.68
N GLY A 14 -7.79 -23.16 11.77
CA GLY A 14 -8.90 -24.12 11.94
C GLY A 14 -10.23 -23.75 11.29
N GLY A 15 -10.40 -24.12 10.02
CA GLY A 15 -11.60 -23.88 9.22
C GLY A 15 -12.04 -22.42 9.13
N LYS A 16 -11.15 -21.43 9.32
CA LYS A 16 -11.55 -20.02 9.27
C LYS A 16 -11.56 -19.49 7.84
N ARG A 17 -12.65 -18.82 7.47
CA ARG A 17 -12.78 -18.11 6.19
C ARG A 17 -11.61 -17.12 5.99
N PRO A 18 -10.99 -17.08 4.79
CA PRO A 18 -9.90 -16.14 4.50
C PRO A 18 -10.30 -14.67 4.75
N LYS A 19 -9.36 -13.86 5.24
CA LYS A 19 -9.54 -12.42 5.47
C LYS A 19 -9.55 -11.64 4.14
N ARG A 20 -10.30 -10.54 4.06
CA ARG A 20 -10.42 -9.68 2.87
C ARG A 20 -9.05 -9.18 2.36
N PRO A 21 -8.84 -9.08 1.03
CA PRO A 21 -7.58 -8.62 0.47
C PRO A 21 -7.32 -7.14 0.79
N LEU A 22 -6.06 -6.74 0.73
CA LEU A 22 -5.64 -5.38 1.09
C LEU A 22 -5.91 -4.38 -0.04
N THR A 23 -6.26 -3.15 0.35
CA THR A 23 -6.39 -2.03 -0.57
C THR A 23 -5.01 -1.45 -0.93
N PRO A 24 -4.88 -0.68 -2.03
CA PRO A 24 -3.62 -0.04 -2.38
C PRO A 24 -3.07 0.87 -1.27
N TYR A 25 -3.94 1.66 -0.63
CA TYR A 25 -3.57 2.52 0.50
C TYR A 25 -3.07 1.69 1.70
N ASN A 26 -3.73 0.57 2.00
CA ASN A 26 -3.32 -0.35 3.06
C ASN A 26 -1.92 -0.91 2.82
N LEU A 27 -1.59 -1.26 1.57
CA LEU A 27 -0.24 -1.70 1.20
C LEU A 27 0.79 -0.57 1.33
N PHE A 28 0.47 0.66 0.89
CA PHE A 28 1.32 1.84 1.11
C PHE A 28 1.58 2.08 2.59
N TYR A 29 0.55 2.01 3.42
CA TYR A 29 0.66 2.17 4.86
C TYR A 29 1.59 1.11 5.46
N ARG A 30 1.40 -0.16 5.09
CA ARG A 30 2.27 -1.27 5.53
C ARG A 30 3.73 -1.02 5.18
N PHE A 31 3.98 -0.66 3.93
CA PHE A 31 5.31 -0.34 3.42
C PHE A 31 5.95 0.78 4.26
N LYS A 32 5.31 1.96 4.35
CA LYS A 32 5.84 3.09 5.12
C LYS A 32 6.03 2.78 6.60
N ARG A 33 5.09 2.06 7.22
CA ARG A 33 5.23 1.65 8.62
C ARG A 33 6.43 0.70 8.81
N GLY A 34 6.69 -0.20 7.86
CA GLY A 34 7.88 -1.05 7.85
C GLY A 34 9.17 -0.23 7.91
N ARG A 35 9.27 0.82 7.09
CA ARG A 35 10.42 1.74 7.08
C ARG A 35 10.60 2.48 8.42
N ILE A 36 9.51 2.95 9.02
CA ILE A 36 9.54 3.62 10.34
C ILE A 36 10.01 2.66 11.42
N LEU A 37 9.46 1.44 11.44
CA LEU A 37 9.85 0.38 12.40
C LEU A 37 11.33 0.05 12.29
N HIS A 38 11.82 -0.13 11.06
CA HIS A 38 13.21 -0.42 10.80
C HIS A 38 14.11 0.72 11.32
N SER A 39 13.77 1.98 11.05
CA SER A 39 14.50 3.13 11.56
C SER A 39 14.51 3.21 13.10
N CYS A 40 13.38 2.92 13.74
CA CYS A 40 13.28 2.85 15.21
C CYS A 40 14.15 1.73 15.79
N SER A 41 14.23 0.57 15.12
CA SER A 41 15.06 -0.55 15.55
C SER A 41 16.56 -0.25 15.52
N ILE A 42 16.98 0.66 14.64
CA ILE A 42 18.38 1.13 14.53
C ILE A 42 18.69 2.22 15.58
N GLY A 43 17.67 2.73 16.30
CA GLY A 43 17.82 3.82 17.27
C GLY A 43 17.58 5.22 16.70
N ASN A 44 17.20 5.33 15.41
CA ASN A 44 16.88 6.60 14.75
C ASN A 44 15.36 6.90 14.78
N GLY A 45 14.73 6.70 15.94
CA GLY A 45 13.29 6.87 16.12
C GLY A 45 12.81 8.30 16.33
N ASP A 46 13.65 9.31 16.10
CA ASP A 46 13.28 10.70 16.38
C ASP A 46 12.15 11.18 15.46
N LYS A 47 11.32 12.07 16.00
CA LYS A 47 10.11 12.56 15.34
C LYS A 47 10.40 13.16 13.96
N GLU A 48 11.55 13.79 13.80
CA GLU A 48 11.95 14.45 12.55
C GLU A 48 12.40 13.44 11.50
N THR A 49 13.16 12.42 11.88
CA THR A 49 13.48 11.29 11.00
C THR A 49 12.21 10.57 10.54
N ILE A 50 11.25 10.32 11.44
CA ILE A 50 9.97 9.72 11.05
C ILE A 50 9.23 10.58 10.03
N ARG A 51 9.15 11.91 10.25
CA ARG A 51 8.54 12.83 9.27
C ARG A 51 9.23 12.75 7.92
N ARG A 52 10.57 12.74 7.90
CA ARG A 52 11.37 12.64 6.68
C ARG A 52 11.10 11.32 5.95
N LEU A 53 11.03 10.19 6.66
CA LEU A 53 10.74 8.88 6.08
C LEU A 53 9.33 8.79 5.49
N VAL A 54 8.34 9.35 6.19
CA VAL A 54 6.97 9.42 5.67
C VAL A 54 6.93 10.30 4.43
N ALA A 55 7.53 11.49 4.48
CA ALA A 55 7.52 12.47 3.40
C ALA A 55 8.35 12.06 2.17
N ALA A 56 9.35 11.19 2.32
CA ALA A 56 10.16 10.70 1.21
C ALA A 56 9.33 9.89 0.19
N VAL A 57 9.77 9.86 -1.06
CA VAL A 57 9.12 9.09 -2.13
C VAL A 57 9.20 7.59 -1.78
N PRO A 58 8.07 6.84 -1.83
CA PRO A 58 8.06 5.41 -1.56
C PRO A 58 9.10 4.65 -2.40
N GLY A 59 9.92 3.82 -1.75
CA GLY A 59 10.97 3.03 -2.42
C GLY A 59 12.30 3.77 -2.55
N LEU A 60 12.36 5.06 -2.25
CA LEU A 60 13.58 5.87 -2.36
C LEU A 60 13.99 6.51 -1.04
N GLU A 61 13.50 6.01 0.10
CA GLU A 61 13.75 6.61 1.42
C GLU A 61 15.23 6.58 1.82
N ASN A 62 15.99 5.64 1.28
CA ASN A 62 17.43 5.49 1.57
C ASN A 62 18.32 6.24 0.58
N MET A 63 17.77 6.83 -0.49
CA MET A 63 18.57 7.57 -1.45
C MET A 63 18.81 8.99 -0.96
N SER A 64 20.06 9.44 -1.10
CA SER A 64 20.40 10.83 -0.84
C SER A 64 19.75 11.76 -1.87
N PRO A 65 19.45 13.01 -1.51
CA PRO A 65 18.95 14.00 -2.47
C PRO A 65 19.87 14.22 -3.68
N SER A 66 21.18 13.96 -3.54
CA SER A 66 22.15 14.07 -4.62
C SER A 66 22.01 12.94 -5.64
N GLU A 67 21.81 11.70 -5.18
CA GLU A 67 21.58 10.55 -6.07
C GLU A 67 20.25 10.69 -6.84
N LEU A 68 19.21 11.18 -6.16
CA LEU A 68 17.91 11.43 -6.79
C LEU A 68 17.98 12.46 -7.92
N ARG A 69 18.88 13.44 -7.84
CA ARG A 69 19.08 14.44 -8.91
C ARG A 69 19.80 13.89 -10.13
N LEU A 70 20.55 12.81 -9.96
CA LEU A 70 21.26 12.12 -11.05
C LEU A 70 20.35 11.15 -11.81
N LEU A 71 19.29 10.67 -11.16
CA LEU A 71 18.31 9.78 -11.76
C LEU A 71 17.40 10.53 -12.73
N HIS A 72 17.22 9.97 -13.92
CA HIS A 72 16.23 10.47 -14.86
C HIS A 72 14.82 10.18 -14.30
N PRO A 73 13.81 11.06 -14.46
CA PRO A 73 12.47 10.85 -13.91
C PRO A 73 11.80 9.53 -14.30
N LYS A 74 12.14 8.97 -15.48
CA LYS A 74 11.67 7.64 -15.90
C LYS A 74 12.27 6.50 -15.06
N ASP A 75 13.51 6.64 -14.62
CA ASP A 75 14.22 5.63 -13.85
C ASP A 75 13.78 5.65 -12.38
N VAL A 76 13.40 6.82 -11.86
CA VAL A 76 12.80 6.99 -10.53
C VAL A 76 11.62 6.03 -10.33
N TYR A 77 10.73 5.94 -11.33
CA TYR A 77 9.60 5.02 -11.29
C TYR A 77 10.03 3.55 -11.30
N ALA A 78 10.95 3.17 -12.20
CA ALA A 78 11.42 1.78 -12.31
C ALA A 78 12.08 1.31 -11.01
N VAL A 79 12.99 2.12 -10.46
CA VAL A 79 13.70 1.80 -9.21
C VAL A 79 12.72 1.71 -8.03
N SER A 80 11.79 2.66 -7.91
CA SER A 80 10.77 2.62 -6.86
C SER A 80 9.90 1.36 -6.97
N ARG A 81 9.49 1.01 -8.20
CA ARG A 81 8.68 -0.19 -8.49
C ARG A 81 9.39 -1.46 -8.05
N ASP A 82 10.66 -1.61 -8.39
CA ASP A 82 11.44 -2.81 -8.05
C ASP A 82 11.63 -2.95 -6.54
N ILE A 83 11.95 -1.85 -5.85
CA ILE A 83 12.13 -1.84 -4.39
C ILE A 83 10.81 -2.16 -3.67
N ILE A 84 9.72 -1.49 -4.03
CA ILE A 84 8.41 -1.70 -3.41
C ILE A 84 7.93 -3.14 -3.67
N ARG A 85 8.04 -3.64 -4.90
CA ARG A 85 7.67 -5.03 -5.23
C ARG A 85 8.46 -6.03 -4.40
N LYS A 86 9.77 -5.87 -4.35
CA LYS A 86 10.66 -6.76 -3.59
C LYS A 86 10.32 -6.79 -2.11
N GLU A 87 10.02 -5.65 -1.50
CA GLU A 87 9.67 -5.56 -0.08
C GLU A 87 8.27 -6.10 0.22
N MET A 88 7.32 -5.96 -0.71
CA MET A 88 5.91 -6.30 -0.48
C MET A 88 5.48 -7.69 -0.97
N GLN A 89 6.31 -8.40 -1.74
CA GLN A 89 5.95 -9.66 -2.42
C GLN A 89 5.39 -10.72 -1.47
N GLU A 90 5.94 -10.84 -0.26
CA GLU A 90 5.50 -11.83 0.74
C GLU A 90 4.38 -11.31 1.66
N ASN A 91 4.00 -10.05 1.52
CA ASN A 91 3.12 -9.32 2.44
C ASN A 91 1.89 -8.73 1.74
N LEU A 92 1.42 -9.35 0.66
CA LEU A 92 0.22 -8.91 -0.07
C LEU A 92 -1.10 -9.24 0.63
N LEU A 93 -1.09 -10.28 1.47
CA LEU A 93 -2.28 -10.74 2.17
C LEU A 93 -2.33 -10.24 3.61
N PRO A 94 -3.53 -10.10 4.20
CA PRO A 94 -3.65 -9.90 5.64
C PRO A 94 -2.93 -11.02 6.37
N PHE A 95 -2.28 -10.70 7.50
CA PHE A 95 -1.64 -11.74 8.28
C PHE A 95 -2.70 -12.57 9.01
N GLU A 96 -2.48 -13.88 9.07
CA GLU A 96 -3.49 -14.84 9.54
C GLU A 96 -3.34 -15.19 11.02
N GLY A 97 -2.26 -14.74 11.67
CA GLY A 97 -1.99 -14.99 13.08
C GLY A 97 -2.81 -14.13 14.05
N LYS A 98 -2.57 -14.37 15.34
CA LYS A 98 -3.10 -13.53 16.41
C LYS A 98 -2.33 -12.21 16.43
N ARG A 99 -3.07 -11.11 16.41
CA ARG A 99 -2.54 -9.75 16.62
C ARG A 99 -1.71 -9.72 17.89
N ALA A 100 -0.43 -9.42 17.75
CA ALA A 100 0.40 -9.10 18.91
C ALA A 100 -0.09 -7.76 19.49
N HIS A 101 -0.24 -7.69 20.82
CA HIS A 101 -0.62 -6.45 21.49
C HIS A 101 0.41 -5.36 21.16
N ARG A 102 -0.04 -4.32 20.45
CA ARG A 102 0.83 -3.26 19.94
C ARG A 102 1.36 -2.49 21.14
N LYS A 103 2.66 -2.57 21.41
CA LYS A 103 3.31 -1.52 22.20
C LYS A 103 3.37 -0.28 21.31
N THR A 104 2.81 0.82 21.77
CA THR A 104 2.97 2.12 21.13
C THR A 104 4.46 2.37 20.97
N HIS A 105 4.92 2.84 19.80
CA HIS A 105 6.34 3.02 19.47
C HIS A 105 7.09 4.01 20.37
N GLY A 106 6.44 4.57 21.39
CA GLY A 106 7.00 5.45 22.41
C GLY A 106 7.36 6.84 21.88
N MET A 107 7.86 6.91 20.65
CA MET A 107 8.40 8.12 20.04
C MET A 107 7.36 8.92 19.23
N MET A 108 6.30 8.25 18.73
CA MET A 108 5.20 8.91 18.03
C MET A 108 3.86 8.22 18.32
N GLU A 109 2.82 9.01 18.52
CA GLU A 109 1.47 8.52 18.71
C GLU A 109 0.95 7.88 17.41
N PHE A 110 0.21 6.78 17.53
CA PHE A 110 -0.40 6.09 16.39
C PHE A 110 -1.25 7.04 15.53
N VAL A 111 -2.09 7.85 16.18
CA VAL A 111 -2.98 8.81 15.51
C VAL A 111 -2.20 9.87 14.74
N GLU A 112 -1.06 10.33 15.27
CA GLU A 112 -0.18 11.27 14.58
C GLU A 112 0.44 10.64 13.32
N MET A 113 0.94 9.41 13.43
CA MET A 113 1.51 8.68 12.29
C MET A 113 0.46 8.42 11.19
N SER A 114 -0.75 7.99 11.58
CA SER A 114 -1.83 7.73 10.63
C SER A 114 -2.24 8.99 9.86
N ARG A 115 -2.35 10.14 10.53
CA ARG A 115 -2.64 11.42 9.87
C ARG A 115 -1.59 11.77 8.82
N MET A 116 -0.31 11.68 9.17
CA MET A 116 0.78 11.98 8.21
C MET A 116 0.78 11.03 7.00
N MET A 117 0.47 9.75 7.19
CA MET A 117 0.39 8.80 6.07
C MET A 117 -0.83 9.07 5.17
N CYS A 118 -1.98 9.48 5.73
CA CYS A 118 -3.13 9.89 4.94
C CYS A 118 -2.81 11.12 4.07
N ASP A 119 -2.17 12.13 4.67
CA ASP A 119 -1.81 13.36 3.95
C ASP A 119 -0.78 13.07 2.86
N GLN A 120 0.21 12.23 3.16
CA GLN A 120 1.20 11.88 2.16
C GLN A 120 0.61 10.99 1.05
N TRP A 121 -0.30 10.05 1.36
CA TRP A 121 -0.95 9.26 0.31
C TRP A 121 -1.68 10.13 -0.74
N LYS A 122 -2.25 11.27 -0.33
CA LYS A 122 -2.89 12.21 -1.25
C LYS A 122 -1.88 12.87 -2.20
N LEU A 123 -0.68 13.19 -1.69
CA LEU A 123 0.39 13.88 -2.40
C LEU A 123 1.29 12.94 -3.23
N VAL A 124 1.27 11.63 -2.98
CA VAL A 124 2.03 10.64 -3.76
C VAL A 124 1.58 10.65 -5.23
N ASP A 125 2.56 10.64 -6.13
CA ASP A 125 2.37 10.61 -7.58
C ASP A 125 1.53 9.42 -8.03
N GLU A 126 0.73 9.63 -9.08
CA GLU A 126 -0.15 8.60 -9.64
C GLU A 126 0.63 7.38 -10.17
N SER A 127 1.87 7.61 -10.64
CA SER A 127 2.77 6.53 -11.04
C SER A 127 3.08 5.61 -9.85
N ILE A 128 3.41 6.16 -8.68
CA ILE A 128 3.68 5.36 -7.49
C ILE A 128 2.40 4.69 -6.96
N LYS A 129 1.26 5.38 -6.98
CA LYS A 129 -0.04 4.76 -6.63
C LYS A 129 -0.36 3.54 -7.49
N ARG A 130 -0.03 3.60 -8.78
CA ARG A 130 -0.19 2.47 -9.72
C ARG A 130 0.61 1.23 -9.27
N ILE A 131 1.79 1.38 -8.70
CA ILE A 131 2.58 0.25 -8.18
C ILE A 131 1.81 -0.47 -7.06
N PHE A 132 1.24 0.28 -6.11
CA PHE A 132 0.43 -0.29 -5.03
C PHE A 132 -0.91 -0.85 -5.51
N GLN A 133 -1.47 -0.29 -6.59
CA GLN A 133 -2.65 -0.84 -7.24
C GLN A 133 -2.38 -2.20 -7.87
N GLU A 134 -1.29 -2.34 -8.63
CA GLU A 134 -0.85 -3.62 -9.21
C GLU A 134 -0.69 -4.68 -8.10
N LEU A 135 -0.02 -4.33 -6.99
CA LEU A 135 0.15 -5.23 -5.85
C LEU A 135 -1.17 -5.60 -5.15
N ALA A 136 -2.12 -4.68 -5.06
CA ALA A 136 -3.44 -4.97 -4.50
C ALA A 136 -4.24 -5.91 -5.41
N GLU A 137 -4.10 -5.80 -6.72
CA GLU A 137 -4.71 -6.72 -7.69
C GLU A 137 -4.11 -8.12 -7.59
N GLU A 138 -2.78 -8.22 -7.48
CA GLU A 138 -2.08 -9.48 -7.19
C GLU A 138 -2.58 -10.10 -5.87
N GLY A 139 -2.70 -9.31 -4.80
CA GLY A 139 -3.27 -9.77 -3.52
C GLY A 139 -4.73 -10.22 -3.62
N LYS A 140 -5.56 -9.55 -4.43
CA LYS A 140 -6.96 -9.98 -4.70
C LYS A 140 -7.02 -11.31 -5.44
N GLN A 141 -6.09 -11.57 -6.36
CA GLN A 141 -5.99 -12.85 -7.07
C GLN A 141 -5.69 -13.99 -6.09
N LEU A 142 -4.67 -13.82 -5.26
CA LEU A 142 -4.32 -14.80 -4.21
C LEU A 142 -5.46 -15.05 -3.23
N TYR A 143 -6.21 -14.01 -2.87
CA TYR A 143 -7.40 -14.14 -2.02
C TYR A 143 -8.52 -14.96 -2.69
N ARG A 144 -8.77 -14.75 -3.99
CA ARG A 144 -9.78 -15.54 -4.72
C ARG A 144 -9.44 -17.03 -4.72
N GLU A 145 -8.17 -17.36 -4.92
CA GLU A 145 -7.66 -18.75 -4.90
C GLU A 145 -7.85 -19.39 -3.52
N ARG A 146 -7.43 -18.70 -2.44
CA ARG A 146 -7.67 -19.19 -1.06
C ARG A 146 -9.14 -19.35 -0.73
N LEU A 147 -9.99 -18.45 -1.25
CA LEU A 147 -11.43 -18.51 -1.01
C LEU A 147 -12.09 -19.68 -1.74
N SER A 148 -11.61 -20.09 -2.93
CA SER A 148 -12.08 -21.32 -3.58
C SER A 148 -11.69 -22.55 -2.77
N GLU A 149 -10.43 -22.67 -2.35
CA GLU A 149 -9.95 -23.81 -1.54
C GLU A 149 -10.73 -23.96 -0.23
N TYR A 150 -11.07 -22.83 0.40
CA TYR A 150 -11.89 -22.81 1.60
C TYR A 150 -13.28 -23.41 1.38
N LYS A 151 -13.96 -23.02 0.30
CA LYS A 151 -15.31 -23.52 -0.03
C LYS A 151 -15.31 -25.00 -0.34
N ASP A 152 -14.28 -25.47 -1.05
CA ASP A 152 -14.14 -26.89 -1.38
C ASP A 152 -13.97 -27.74 -0.11
N THR A 153 -13.15 -27.25 0.84
CA THR A 153 -12.93 -27.90 2.14
C THR A 153 -14.19 -27.89 3.01
N GLU A 154 -14.95 -26.80 3.01
CA GLU A 154 -16.23 -26.67 3.73
C GLU A 154 -17.23 -27.71 3.21
N GLN A 155 -17.39 -27.83 1.88
CA GLN A 155 -18.27 -28.81 1.26
C GLN A 155 -17.85 -30.27 1.54
N GLU A 156 -16.54 -30.56 1.58
CA GLU A 156 -16.04 -31.89 1.92
C GLU A 156 -16.33 -32.25 3.40
N SER A 157 -16.21 -31.27 4.30
CA SER A 157 -16.49 -31.47 5.73
C SER A 157 -17.96 -31.81 6.01
N GLU A 158 -18.89 -31.22 5.27
CA GLU A 158 -20.33 -31.52 5.37
C GLU A 158 -20.64 -32.95 4.92
N ARG A 159 -19.97 -33.46 3.87
CA ARG A 159 -20.21 -34.81 3.34
C ARG A 159 -19.79 -35.93 4.31
N CYS A 160 -18.73 -35.74 5.09
CA CYS A 160 -18.24 -36.76 6.04
C CYS A 160 -19.00 -36.78 7.36
N SER A 161 -19.69 -35.69 7.72
CA SER A 161 -20.44 -35.59 8.99
C SER A 161 -21.79 -36.33 9.01
N GLY A 162 -22.29 -36.77 7.85
CA GLY A 162 -23.62 -37.38 7.71
C GLY A 162 -23.71 -38.90 7.95
N ILE A 163 -22.63 -39.57 8.34
CA ILE A 163 -22.67 -40.98 8.77
C ILE A 163 -22.57 -41.00 10.30
N GLU A 164 -23.59 -40.49 10.97
CA GLU A 164 -23.82 -40.84 12.37
C GLU A 164 -24.19 -42.32 12.40
N ASP A 165 -23.31 -43.14 12.96
CA ASP A 165 -23.52 -44.57 13.15
C ASP A 165 -24.80 -44.76 13.99
N PRO A 166 -25.87 -45.37 13.45
CA PRO A 166 -27.13 -45.55 14.16
C PRO A 166 -27.06 -46.65 15.24
N THR A 167 -25.86 -47.04 15.70
CA THR A 167 -25.71 -47.98 16.82
C THR A 167 -26.06 -47.28 18.13
N GLY A 168 -27.34 -47.35 18.45
CA GLY A 168 -27.86 -47.05 19.77
C GLY A 168 -27.17 -47.86 20.86
N ASP A 169 -26.77 -47.16 21.92
CA ASP A 169 -26.83 -47.71 23.27
C ASP A 169 -27.33 -46.59 24.20
N ASP A 170 -28.56 -46.77 24.63
CA ASP A 170 -29.22 -46.04 25.69
C ASP A 170 -28.46 -46.21 27.01
N SER A 171 -27.63 -45.24 27.39
CA SER A 171 -27.23 -45.11 28.80
C SER A 171 -26.93 -43.66 29.21
N VAL A 172 -28.04 -42.98 29.51
CA VAL A 172 -28.25 -42.19 30.74
C VAL A 172 -26.98 -41.67 31.40
N ASN A 173 -26.67 -40.38 31.20
CA ASN A 173 -26.30 -39.53 32.33
C ASN A 173 -26.73 -38.07 32.10
N LYS A 174 -27.84 -37.77 32.76
CA LYS A 174 -28.47 -36.48 32.97
C LYS A 174 -27.58 -35.64 33.87
N LEU A 175 -26.88 -34.65 33.31
CA LEU A 175 -26.47 -33.48 34.10
C LEU A 175 -26.79 -32.19 33.35
N SER A 176 -27.88 -31.60 33.83
CA SER A 176 -28.44 -30.31 33.51
C SER A 176 -27.44 -29.17 33.69
N THR A 177 -27.25 -28.39 32.62
CA THR A 177 -26.87 -26.98 32.75
C THR A 177 -27.78 -26.16 31.87
N SER A 178 -28.83 -25.60 32.49
CA SER A 178 -29.71 -24.63 31.88
C SER A 178 -28.95 -23.34 31.63
N ASN A 179 -28.92 -22.84 30.40
CA ASN A 179 -28.67 -21.42 30.18
C ASN A 179 -29.57 -20.87 29.06
N ARG A 180 -30.57 -20.15 29.55
CA ARG A 180 -31.48 -19.18 28.94
C ARG A 180 -31.20 -18.79 27.48
N GLU A 181 -32.08 -19.25 26.60
CA GLU A 181 -32.39 -18.62 25.32
C GLU A 181 -33.06 -17.25 25.55
N ALA A 182 -32.41 -16.19 25.08
CA ALA A 182 -33.07 -14.93 24.79
C ALA A 182 -33.59 -14.99 23.34
N LYS A 183 -34.89 -15.16 23.23
CA LYS A 183 -35.70 -15.12 22.01
C LYS A 183 -35.62 -13.71 21.40
N CYS A 184 -34.83 -13.54 20.35
CA CYS A 184 -34.87 -12.32 19.53
C CYS A 184 -35.89 -12.55 18.41
N SER A 185 -37.05 -11.92 18.56
CA SER A 185 -38.12 -11.91 17.59
C SER A 185 -37.71 -11.19 16.32
N ASP A 186 -37.83 -11.92 15.23
CA ASP A 186 -37.92 -11.53 13.84
C ASP A 186 -38.78 -10.25 13.66
N VAL A 187 -38.14 -9.13 13.30
CA VAL A 187 -38.80 -7.90 12.85
C VAL A 187 -38.34 -7.62 11.43
N HIS A 188 -39.12 -8.18 10.51
CA HIS A 188 -39.21 -7.76 9.13
C HIS A 188 -39.83 -6.34 9.10
N MET A 189 -39.06 -5.32 8.72
CA MET A 189 -39.59 -4.05 8.14
C MET A 189 -38.49 -3.37 7.32
N PHE A 190 -38.49 -3.63 6.01
CA PHE A 190 -37.90 -2.72 5.03
C PHE A 190 -39.04 -1.83 4.55
N PRO A 191 -39.02 -0.50 4.79
CA PRO A 191 -39.98 0.39 4.18
C PRO A 191 -39.56 0.65 2.72
N GLU A 192 -40.33 0.11 1.78
CA GLU A 192 -40.39 0.59 0.39
C GLU A 192 -40.97 2.01 0.38
N ASN A 193 -40.12 3.02 0.54
CA ASN A 193 -40.43 4.40 0.13
C ASN A 193 -39.11 5.13 -0.12
N LEU A 194 -38.48 4.81 -1.25
CA LEU A 194 -37.43 5.64 -1.81
C LEU A 194 -38.08 6.86 -2.49
N PRO A 195 -37.67 8.10 -2.14
CA PRO A 195 -38.14 9.29 -2.82
C PRO A 195 -37.70 9.28 -4.30
N PRO A 196 -38.49 9.88 -5.20
CA PRO A 196 -38.15 9.97 -6.62
C PRO A 196 -36.81 10.70 -6.79
N LEU A 197 -35.90 10.06 -7.52
CA LEU A 197 -34.61 10.64 -7.87
C LEU A 197 -34.82 11.93 -8.70
N PRO A 198 -34.01 12.97 -8.45
CA PRO A 198 -34.06 14.19 -9.27
C PRO A 198 -33.70 13.87 -10.73
N PRO A 199 -34.28 14.62 -11.69
CA PRO A 199 -33.98 14.43 -13.10
C PRO A 199 -32.49 14.65 -13.36
N LEU A 200 -31.88 13.69 -14.07
CA LEU A 200 -30.51 13.78 -14.57
C LEU A 200 -30.38 15.05 -15.42
N VAL A 201 -29.59 16.00 -14.93
CA VAL A 201 -29.17 17.17 -15.70
C VAL A 201 -28.12 16.67 -16.69
N SER A 202 -28.50 16.65 -17.96
CA SER A 202 -27.59 16.41 -19.08
C SER A 202 -26.46 17.44 -19.03
N PHE A 203 -25.24 16.99 -18.74
CA PHE A 203 -24.04 17.80 -18.90
C PHE A 203 -23.74 17.85 -20.41
N GLU A 204 -24.14 18.94 -21.06
CA GLU A 204 -23.71 19.24 -22.42
C GLU A 204 -22.22 19.60 -22.38
N THR A 205 -21.42 18.74 -23.00
CA THR A 205 -20.00 19.02 -23.26
C THR A 205 -19.91 20.01 -24.42
N GLU A 206 -19.74 21.29 -24.11
CA GLU A 206 -19.30 22.27 -25.09
C GLU A 206 -17.79 22.09 -25.35
N GLU A 207 -17.49 21.40 -26.43
CA GLU A 207 -16.27 21.60 -27.20
C GLU A 207 -16.38 22.96 -27.91
N ASP A 208 -15.48 23.90 -27.62
CA ASP A 208 -14.87 24.82 -28.59
C ASP A 208 -14.18 26.00 -27.91
N VAL A 209 -12.85 25.96 -27.80
CA VAL A 209 -12.03 27.18 -27.89
C VAL A 209 -10.73 26.87 -28.63
N SER A 210 -10.86 26.76 -29.95
CA SER A 210 -9.82 27.21 -30.87
C SER A 210 -9.84 28.74 -30.87
N CYS A 211 -8.69 29.40 -30.63
CA CYS A 211 -8.14 30.38 -31.58
C CYS A 211 -7.00 31.27 -31.02
N VAL A 212 -6.11 31.60 -31.96
CA VAL A 212 -5.20 32.75 -32.08
C VAL A 212 -3.87 32.71 -31.34
N ALA A 213 -2.86 32.25 -32.08
CA ALA A 213 -1.51 32.76 -32.01
C ALA A 213 -1.47 34.25 -32.37
N GLN A 214 -0.84 35.08 -31.53
CA GLN A 214 -0.19 36.31 -31.98
C GLN A 214 0.91 36.76 -31.01
N CYS A 215 2.07 37.04 -31.61
CA CYS A 215 3.31 37.62 -31.07
C CYS A 215 3.04 38.93 -30.28
N ILE A 216 3.93 39.56 -29.50
CA ILE A 216 5.33 39.98 -29.67
C ILE A 216 5.85 40.47 -28.26
N PRO A 217 6.90 41.32 -28.09
CA PRO A 217 8.36 41.08 -27.94
C PRO A 217 8.99 41.41 -26.55
N CYS A 218 10.28 41.05 -26.44
CA CYS A 218 11.42 41.79 -25.83
C CYS A 218 11.45 42.18 -24.34
N SER A 219 12.54 41.72 -23.71
CA SER A 219 13.18 42.19 -22.47
C SER A 219 13.31 43.70 -22.31
N PRO A 220 13.58 44.14 -21.07
CA PRO A 220 14.65 45.09 -20.84
C PRO A 220 15.68 44.63 -19.79
N ALA A 221 16.92 45.02 -20.06
CA ALA A 221 18.11 44.88 -19.23
C ALA A 221 18.07 45.81 -17.99
N PRO A 222 19.00 45.66 -17.02
CA PRO A 222 18.92 46.30 -15.71
C PRO A 222 19.58 47.69 -15.68
N SER A 223 19.02 48.63 -14.90
CA SER A 223 19.76 49.84 -14.52
C SER A 223 19.33 50.45 -13.18
N LYS A 224 20.34 50.59 -12.32
CA LYS A 224 20.67 51.73 -11.45
C LYS A 224 19.85 52.05 -10.19
N GLN A 225 20.59 51.95 -9.10
CA GLN A 225 20.52 52.57 -7.78
C GLN A 225 19.76 53.92 -7.72
N GLY A 226 18.84 54.02 -6.76
CA GLY A 226 18.22 55.26 -6.32
C GLY A 226 17.80 55.14 -4.85
N LYS A 227 18.55 55.80 -3.97
CA LYS A 227 18.38 55.85 -2.53
C LYS A 227 17.40 56.98 -2.20
N VAL A 228 16.19 56.69 -1.73
CA VAL A 228 15.31 57.73 -1.17
C VAL A 228 14.55 57.16 0.04
N ASN A 229 14.86 57.69 1.22
CA ASN A 229 14.08 57.56 2.45
C ASN A 229 12.86 58.48 2.35
N ILE A 230 11.64 57.93 2.42
CA ILE A 230 10.46 58.69 2.83
C ILE A 230 9.60 57.83 3.75
N VAL A 231 9.21 58.46 4.84
CA VAL A 231 8.51 57.98 6.03
C VAL A 231 6.99 58.06 5.81
N SER A 232 6.28 56.93 6.06
CA SER A 232 4.88 56.79 6.53
C SER A 232 3.72 57.30 5.62
N PRO A 233 2.48 56.74 5.69
CA PRO A 233 1.80 56.29 6.90
C PRO A 233 1.00 54.96 6.85
N ILE A 234 0.71 54.53 8.07
CA ILE A 234 -0.20 53.49 8.52
C ILE A 234 -1.57 53.62 7.85
N SER A 235 -2.06 52.52 7.27
CA SER A 235 -3.48 52.27 7.05
C SER A 235 -3.77 50.78 7.21
N ARG A 236 -4.61 50.48 8.20
CA ARG A 236 -5.25 49.20 8.55
C ARG A 236 -6.73 49.57 8.74
N PRO A 237 -7.71 48.64 8.71
CA PRO A 237 -7.82 47.37 7.99
C PRO A 237 -9.06 47.37 7.07
N SER A 238 -9.04 46.65 5.94
CA SER A 238 -10.28 46.30 5.23
C SER A 238 -10.78 44.97 5.75
N VAL A 239 -11.90 45.03 6.46
CA VAL A 239 -12.75 43.93 6.86
C VAL A 239 -13.22 43.20 5.61
N PHE A 240 -12.88 41.92 5.48
CA PHE A 240 -13.50 41.01 4.52
C PHE A 240 -14.22 39.95 5.36
N GLN A 241 -15.55 39.95 5.30
CA GLN A 241 -16.36 38.91 5.91
C GLN A 241 -16.41 37.67 5.02
N PRO A 242 -16.52 36.46 5.61
CA PRO A 242 -16.51 35.19 4.91
C PRO A 242 -17.95 34.74 4.62
N GLU A 243 -18.28 34.42 3.38
CA GLU A 243 -19.49 33.64 3.07
C GLU A 243 -19.20 32.65 1.94
N ALA A 244 -19.13 31.37 2.33
CA ALA A 244 -19.62 30.21 1.61
C ALA A 244 -19.25 28.98 2.45
N GLU A 245 -20.11 28.64 3.41
CA GLU A 245 -20.16 27.30 3.98
C GLU A 245 -20.50 26.34 2.84
N VAL A 246 -19.51 25.55 2.43
CA VAL A 246 -19.74 24.35 1.64
C VAL A 246 -19.69 23.21 2.65
N ASP A 247 -20.87 22.73 3.05
CA ASP A 247 -21.04 21.47 3.78
C ASP A 247 -20.60 20.32 2.87
N ASP A 248 -19.29 20.12 2.76
CA ASP A 248 -18.73 19.00 2.03
C ASP A 248 -18.78 17.76 2.93
N ALA A 249 -19.50 16.78 2.42
CA ALA A 249 -20.01 15.63 3.14
C ALA A 249 -18.91 14.84 3.87
N SER A 250 -19.11 14.68 5.17
CA SER A 250 -18.42 13.70 5.99
C SER A 250 -18.76 12.27 5.53
N MET A 251 -17.95 11.73 4.62
CA MET A 251 -18.02 10.35 4.14
C MET A 251 -16.76 9.52 4.53
N THR A 252 -16.13 9.84 5.65
CA THR A 252 -14.85 9.23 6.07
C THR A 252 -14.85 8.58 7.45
N SER A 253 -15.98 8.45 8.15
CA SER A 253 -15.99 7.87 9.51
C SER A 253 -15.93 6.34 9.52
N ASP A 254 -16.50 5.64 8.54
CA ASP A 254 -16.55 4.16 8.55
C ASP A 254 -15.25 3.48 8.11
N VAL A 255 -14.36 4.20 7.43
CA VAL A 255 -13.03 3.65 7.08
C VAL A 255 -12.12 3.52 8.30
N ASN A 256 -12.36 4.25 9.39
CA ASN A 256 -11.44 4.29 10.52
C ASN A 256 -11.50 3.05 11.43
N ASP A 257 -12.66 2.39 11.57
CA ASP A 257 -12.80 1.20 12.41
C ASP A 257 -12.24 -0.07 11.72
N GLU A 258 -12.42 -0.21 10.39
CA GLU A 258 -11.79 -1.28 9.61
C GLU A 258 -10.28 -1.03 9.44
N PHE A 259 -9.86 0.24 9.35
CA PHE A 259 -8.45 0.65 9.30
C PHE A 259 -7.72 0.30 10.61
N CYS A 260 -8.36 0.50 11.76
CA CYS A 260 -7.78 0.10 13.05
C CYS A 260 -7.53 -1.40 13.10
N ALA A 261 -8.43 -2.24 12.58
CA ALA A 261 -8.24 -3.69 12.57
C ALA A 261 -7.11 -4.18 11.63
N PHE A 262 -6.78 -3.38 10.61
CA PHE A 262 -5.81 -3.70 9.57
C PHE A 262 -4.34 -3.47 9.99
N ILE A 263 -4.05 -2.47 10.82
CA ILE A 263 -2.66 -2.04 11.07
C ILE A 263 -1.88 -3.03 11.98
N ASP A 264 -2.56 -4.05 12.44
CA ASP A 264 -2.25 -4.80 13.65
C ASP A 264 -1.21 -5.92 13.54
N ASP A 265 -0.66 -6.09 12.35
CA ASP A 265 -0.14 -7.39 11.91
C ASP A 265 1.31 -7.36 11.41
N HIS A 266 2.06 -6.31 11.74
CA HIS A 266 3.37 -6.04 11.16
C HIS A 266 4.48 -5.79 12.19
N ILE A 267 4.55 -6.61 13.24
CA ILE A 267 5.71 -6.62 14.16
C ILE A 267 6.68 -7.77 13.84
N HIS A 268 6.27 -8.81 13.10
CA HIS A 268 7.08 -10.04 12.93
C HIS A 268 7.97 -10.10 11.68
N VAL A 269 7.88 -9.15 10.74
CA VAL A 269 8.69 -9.20 9.49
C VAL A 269 10.13 -8.71 9.71
N VAL A 270 10.38 -7.87 10.72
CA VAL A 270 11.73 -7.31 10.95
C VAL A 270 12.69 -8.32 11.59
N ASP A 271 12.17 -9.36 12.27
CA ASP A 271 13.02 -10.40 12.87
C ASP A 271 13.50 -11.45 11.84
N ASN A 272 13.00 -11.44 10.60
CA ASN A 272 13.33 -12.44 9.57
C ASN A 272 14.05 -11.86 8.34
N VAL A 273 14.30 -10.55 8.28
CA VAL A 273 15.32 -10.01 7.36
C VAL A 273 16.67 -10.21 8.03
N GLY A 274 17.13 -11.47 8.02
CA GLY A 274 18.51 -11.80 8.28
C GLY A 274 19.39 -10.87 7.45
N LEU A 275 20.32 -10.23 8.15
CA LEU A 275 21.41 -9.39 7.66
C LEU A 275 22.18 -10.09 6.53
N ASN A 276 21.67 -10.06 5.29
CA ASN A 276 22.43 -10.40 4.08
C ASN A 276 22.97 -9.13 3.42
N ALA A 277 23.52 -8.24 4.24
CA ALA A 277 24.23 -7.05 3.78
C ALA A 277 25.34 -6.68 4.78
N PHE A 278 26.29 -7.60 5.02
CA PHE A 278 27.63 -7.23 5.50
C PHE A 278 28.76 -8.23 5.14
N ASP A 279 28.58 -9.11 4.16
CA ASP A 279 29.67 -9.91 3.56
C ASP A 279 29.77 -9.66 2.05
N LEU A 280 30.31 -8.50 1.66
CA LEU A 280 30.96 -8.28 0.36
C LEU A 280 31.57 -6.88 0.30
N TYR A 281 32.60 -6.62 1.12
CA TYR A 281 33.60 -5.58 0.83
C TYR A 281 34.87 -5.88 1.63
N ASP A 282 35.50 -7.02 1.33
CA ASP A 282 36.89 -7.25 1.72
C ASP A 282 37.76 -6.71 0.58
N GLY A 283 38.42 -5.58 0.83
CA GLY A 283 39.05 -4.71 -0.17
C GLY A 283 40.18 -5.35 -0.98
N ARG A 284 39.84 -6.14 -1.99
CA ARG A 284 40.75 -6.52 -3.07
C ARG A 284 40.42 -5.75 -4.35
N PRO A 285 41.41 -5.12 -5.01
CA PRO A 285 41.21 -4.56 -6.34
C PRO A 285 40.95 -5.72 -7.31
N VAL A 286 39.81 -5.69 -8.00
CA VAL A 286 39.49 -6.64 -9.07
C VAL A 286 39.88 -5.98 -10.39
N ASP A 287 40.82 -6.62 -11.10
CA ASP A 287 41.23 -6.24 -12.45
C ASP A 287 40.05 -6.40 -13.44
N PHE A 288 39.88 -5.38 -14.28
CA PHE A 288 38.74 -5.13 -15.15
C PHE A 288 38.68 -6.04 -16.41
N MET A 289 39.21 -7.27 -16.37
CA MET A 289 39.38 -8.10 -17.59
C MET A 289 38.58 -9.42 -17.65
N ASP A 290 37.80 -9.79 -16.63
CA ASP A 290 37.09 -11.10 -16.63
C ASP A 290 35.57 -11.02 -16.91
N LEU A 291 35.10 -9.95 -17.56
CA LEU A 291 33.67 -9.77 -17.90
C LEU A 291 33.37 -9.91 -19.41
N ILE A 292 34.18 -10.67 -20.13
CA ILE A 292 33.87 -11.17 -21.48
C ILE A 292 34.22 -12.66 -21.54
N THR A 293 33.33 -13.51 -21.05
CA THR A 293 33.11 -14.89 -21.54
C THR A 293 32.03 -15.53 -20.67
N MET A 294 30.77 -15.42 -21.09
CA MET A 294 29.72 -16.43 -20.92
C MET A 294 28.52 -16.02 -21.78
N ASP A 295 28.63 -16.27 -23.09
CA ASP A 295 27.46 -16.39 -23.97
C ASP A 295 27.79 -17.36 -25.11
N GLU A 296 27.68 -18.67 -24.85
CA GLU A 296 27.64 -19.71 -25.87
C GLU A 296 26.68 -20.82 -25.44
N SER A 297 25.38 -20.58 -25.65
CA SER A 297 24.41 -21.64 -25.93
C SER A 297 23.26 -21.04 -26.74
N ILE A 298 23.54 -20.77 -28.01
CA ILE A 298 22.50 -20.58 -29.02
C ILE A 298 22.68 -21.68 -30.06
N ASP A 299 21.61 -22.45 -30.20
CA ASP A 299 21.46 -23.58 -31.08
C ASP A 299 21.75 -23.24 -32.55
N HIS A 300 22.28 -24.26 -33.21
CA HIS A 300 22.38 -24.45 -34.65
C HIS A 300 21.26 -23.76 -35.47
N CYS A 301 21.63 -22.82 -36.34
CA CYS A 301 20.95 -22.64 -37.62
C CYS A 301 21.88 -22.02 -38.69
N THR A 302 22.48 -22.93 -39.48
CA THR A 302 22.74 -22.81 -40.93
C THR A 302 23.24 -21.49 -41.53
N LEU A 303 24.54 -21.48 -41.84
CA LEU A 303 25.14 -21.24 -43.17
C LEU A 303 24.32 -20.42 -44.19
N SER A 304 24.83 -19.24 -44.55
CA SER A 304 25.09 -18.95 -45.96
C SER A 304 26.22 -17.93 -46.12
N LEU A 305 27.35 -18.42 -46.66
CA LEU A 305 28.41 -17.62 -47.28
C LEU A 305 27.82 -16.79 -48.43
N VAL A 306 28.07 -15.48 -48.44
CA VAL A 306 28.33 -14.73 -49.68
C VAL A 306 29.42 -13.73 -49.38
N GLY A 307 30.62 -13.99 -49.93
CA GLY A 307 31.70 -13.03 -49.96
C GLY A 307 31.46 -11.98 -51.03
N ILE A 308 31.89 -10.75 -50.77
CA ILE A 308 32.22 -9.77 -51.80
C ILE A 308 33.53 -9.08 -51.36
N VAL A 309 34.39 -8.99 -52.36
CA VAL A 309 35.75 -8.44 -52.47
C VAL A 309 35.87 -7.01 -51.95
#